data_AF-A0A935FFY8-F1
#
_entry.id   AF-A0A935FFY8-F1
#
_cell.length_a   1.000
_cell.length_b   1.000
_cell.length_c   1.000
_cell.angle_alpha   90.00
_cell.angle_beta   90.00
_cell.angle_gamma   90.00
#
_symmetry.space_group_name_H-M   'P 1'
#
loop_
_entity.id
_entity.type
_entity.pdbx_description
1 polymer ?
#
loop_
_entity_poly.entity_id
_entity_poly.type
_entity_poly.pdbx_seq_one_letter_code
_entity_poly.pdbx_strand_id
1 'polypeptide(L)'
;MILISIFRFRMKVADPLKSGGIMNAFLQMIEPFESAGLIWKIQLDTYQRETERYGEQLTDYAEELFAMDSRQFLSFLEITEGDEREDLRWPWALLSTDALLTHFGYDAGAKYQLMQALQKQFASEFRADKAMFKQINQQYNQHRGLINELLDPKRDQQHPLITLIIQHTPVIKEIAAKILNAVNNSQGALDNLMGSYIHMSLNRVFLSEPRLHEFVIYDYLCSYYRSAFKRKSVPDRE
;
A
#
# COMPACT_ATOMS: atom_id res chain seq x y z
N MET A 1 1.94 26.21 -10.76
CA MET A 1 0.93 25.22 -11.20
C MET A 1 0.25 24.72 -9.93
N ILE A 2 -1.03 25.06 -9.71
CA ILE A 2 -1.74 24.59 -8.51
C ILE A 2 -2.04 23.11 -8.75
N LEU A 3 -1.37 22.22 -8.03
CA LEU A 3 -1.72 20.80 -7.98
C LEU A 3 -3.10 20.69 -7.32
N ILE A 4 -4.14 20.49 -8.14
CA ILE A 4 -5.46 20.14 -7.63
C ILE A 4 -5.45 18.63 -7.39
N SER A 5 -5.19 18.24 -6.15
CA SER A 5 -5.31 16.85 -5.71
C SER A 5 -6.78 16.52 -5.45
N ILE A 6 -7.26 15.41 -6.01
CA ILE A 6 -8.63 14.94 -5.82
C ILE A 6 -8.62 13.79 -4.81
N PHE A 7 -9.33 13.96 -3.71
CA PHE A 7 -9.56 12.91 -2.72
C PHE A 7 -10.94 12.29 -2.91
N ARG A 8 -10.99 10.95 -3.02
CA ARG A 8 -12.25 10.20 -3.08
C ARG A 8 -12.49 9.53 -1.73
N PHE A 9 -13.37 10.12 -0.94
CA PHE A 9 -13.84 9.53 0.31
C PHE A 9 -15.09 8.68 0.07
N ARG A 10 -15.16 7.51 0.69
CA ARG A 10 -16.30 6.58 0.58
C ARG A 10 -16.65 6.03 1.95
N MET A 11 -17.94 5.89 2.21
CA MET A 11 -18.46 5.31 3.45
C MET A 11 -19.67 4.44 3.14
N LYS A 12 -19.66 3.20 3.62
CA LYS A 12 -20.80 2.31 3.58
C LYS A 12 -21.68 2.59 4.80
N VAL A 13 -22.90 3.08 4.56
CA VAL A 13 -23.86 3.37 5.62
C VAL A 13 -24.68 2.11 5.92
N ALA A 14 -24.75 1.71 7.19
CA ALA A 14 -25.48 0.51 7.62
C ALA A 14 -27.00 0.61 7.38
N ASP A 15 -27.57 1.81 7.61
CA ASP A 15 -28.97 2.12 7.37
C ASP A 15 -29.10 3.21 6.29
N PRO A 16 -29.49 2.86 5.05
CA PRO A 16 -29.61 3.82 3.95
C PRO A 16 -30.54 5.00 4.25
N LEU A 17 -31.52 4.84 5.14
CA LEU A 17 -32.43 5.94 5.53
C LEU A 17 -31.72 7.05 6.32
N LYS A 18 -30.58 6.73 6.94
CA LYS A 18 -29.75 7.70 7.67
C LYS A 18 -28.73 8.42 6.79
N SER A 19 -28.60 8.04 5.51
CA SER A 19 -27.60 8.59 4.60
C SER A 19 -27.65 10.12 4.50
N GLY A 20 -28.85 10.72 4.40
CA GLY A 20 -29.01 12.18 4.33
C GLY A 20 -28.54 12.89 5.60
N GLY A 21 -28.89 12.37 6.78
CA GLY A 21 -28.45 12.95 8.05
C GLY A 21 -26.94 12.85 8.27
N ILE A 22 -26.36 11.70 7.92
CA ILE A 22 -24.91 11.49 7.97
C ILE A 22 -24.19 12.42 7.00
N MET A 23 -24.71 12.58 5.78
CA MET A 23 -24.14 13.50 4.80
C MET A 23 -24.17 14.94 5.30
N ASN A 24 -25.28 15.38 5.88
CA ASN A 24 -25.38 16.72 6.44
C ASN A 24 -24.37 16.95 7.57
N ALA A 25 -24.23 15.99 8.48
CA ALA A 25 -23.22 16.07 9.55
C ALA A 25 -21.79 16.10 9.00
N PHE A 26 -21.49 15.31 7.96
CA PHE A 26 -20.19 15.32 7.29
C PHE A 26 -19.89 16.66 6.63
N LEU A 27 -20.86 17.24 5.89
CA LEU A 27 -20.70 18.55 5.25
C LEU A 27 -20.46 19.67 6.28
N GLN A 28 -21.20 19.66 7.39
CA GLN A 28 -20.98 20.61 8.50
C GLN A 28 -19.57 20.46 9.13
N MET A 29 -19.10 19.22 9.28
CA MET A 29 -17.75 18.97 9.81
C MET A 29 -16.65 19.52 8.89
N ILE A 30 -16.85 19.51 7.57
CA ILE A 30 -15.82 19.94 6.62
C ILE A 30 -15.90 21.42 6.19
N GLU A 31 -17.01 22.09 6.49
CA GLU A 31 -17.23 23.53 6.22
C GLU A 31 -16.05 24.43 6.66
N PRO A 32 -15.40 24.22 7.83
CA PRO A 32 -14.25 25.05 8.22
C PRO A 32 -13.07 24.92 7.24
N PHE A 33 -12.85 23.76 6.64
CA PHE A 33 -11.77 23.55 5.68
C PHE A 33 -12.09 24.15 4.30
N GLU A 34 -13.36 24.16 3.89
CA GLU A 34 -13.81 24.90 2.72
C GLU A 34 -13.66 26.41 2.93
N SER A 35 -14.09 26.91 4.09
CA SER A 35 -13.98 28.33 4.46
C SER A 35 -12.52 28.80 4.54
N ALA A 36 -11.60 27.93 4.95
CA ALA A 36 -10.16 28.17 4.97
C ALA A 36 -9.49 28.04 3.58
N GLY A 37 -10.24 27.67 2.54
CA GLY A 37 -9.72 27.46 1.18
C GLY A 37 -8.89 26.18 0.99
N LEU A 38 -8.90 25.27 1.97
CA LEU A 38 -8.21 23.98 1.89
C LEU A 38 -8.99 22.97 1.03
N ILE A 39 -10.31 23.12 0.95
CA ILE A 39 -11.18 22.36 0.06
C ILE A 39 -11.80 23.34 -0.95
N TRP A 40 -11.51 23.14 -2.23
CA TRP A 40 -12.05 24.00 -3.29
C TRP A 40 -13.46 23.61 -3.73
N LYS A 41 -13.75 22.30 -3.80
CA LYS A 41 -15.04 21.79 -4.26
C LYS A 41 -15.31 20.41 -3.66
N ILE A 42 -16.55 20.21 -3.22
CA ILE A 42 -17.09 18.90 -2.84
C ILE A 42 -18.08 18.44 -3.92
N GLN A 43 -17.99 17.17 -4.31
CA GLN A 43 -18.90 16.59 -5.30
C GLN A 43 -19.38 15.23 -4.80
N LEU A 44 -20.69 15.04 -4.82
CA LEU A 44 -21.32 13.74 -4.63
C LEU A 44 -21.35 12.99 -5.96
N ASP A 45 -20.99 11.71 -5.92
CA ASP A 45 -20.93 10.89 -7.12
C ASP A 45 -21.38 9.46 -6.81
N THR A 46 -21.73 8.73 -7.87
CA THR A 46 -22.10 7.32 -7.78
C THR A 46 -20.84 6.47 -7.67
N TYR A 47 -20.81 5.56 -6.69
CA TYR A 47 -19.76 4.56 -6.62
C TYR A 47 -20.14 3.33 -7.42
N GLN A 48 -19.43 3.11 -8.54
CA GLN A 48 -19.48 1.84 -9.26
C GLN A 48 -18.47 0.88 -8.64
N ARG A 49 -18.96 -0.24 -8.10
CA ARG A 49 -18.12 -1.28 -7.50
C ARG A 49 -17.30 -1.98 -8.59
N GLU A 50 -16.05 -2.32 -8.29
CA GLU A 50 -15.16 -3.05 -9.21
C GLU A 50 -15.40 -4.57 -9.18
N THR A 51 -16.67 -5.00 -9.20
CA THR A 51 -17.04 -6.43 -9.15
C THR A 51 -16.52 -7.22 -10.34
N GLU A 52 -16.34 -6.58 -11.50
CA GLU A 52 -15.70 -7.19 -12.68
C GLU A 52 -14.22 -7.52 -12.44
N ARG A 53 -13.53 -6.73 -11.60
CA ARG A 53 -12.12 -6.89 -11.31
C ARG A 53 -11.87 -7.94 -10.23
N TYR A 54 -12.71 -7.93 -9.19
CA TYR A 54 -12.49 -8.77 -8.01
C TYR A 54 -13.38 -10.02 -8.00
N GLY A 55 -14.57 -9.97 -8.59
CA GLY A 55 -15.64 -10.95 -8.37
C GLY A 55 -16.54 -10.52 -7.19
N GLU A 56 -17.80 -10.96 -7.20
CA GLU A 56 -18.84 -10.45 -6.29
C GLU A 56 -18.48 -10.64 -4.81
N GLN A 57 -18.21 -11.87 -4.37
CA GLN A 57 -17.82 -12.17 -2.99
C GLN A 57 -16.48 -11.50 -2.59
N LEU A 58 -15.50 -11.51 -3.50
CA LEU A 58 -14.18 -10.94 -3.27
C LEU A 58 -14.21 -9.42 -3.17
N THR A 59 -15.19 -8.75 -3.79
CA THR A 59 -15.36 -7.30 -3.72
C THR A 59 -15.66 -6.85 -2.30
N ASP A 60 -16.50 -7.58 -1.56
CA ASP A 60 -16.79 -7.25 -0.15
C ASP A 60 -15.53 -7.34 0.72
N TYR A 61 -14.73 -8.40 0.54
CA TYR A 61 -13.48 -8.57 1.29
C TYR A 61 -12.40 -7.57 0.88
N ALA A 62 -12.33 -7.19 -0.40
CA ALA A 62 -11.46 -6.13 -0.89
C ALA A 62 -11.84 -4.77 -0.28
N GLU A 63 -13.13 -4.47 -0.17
CA GLU A 63 -13.62 -3.24 0.50
C GLU A 63 -13.29 -3.24 2.00
N GLU A 64 -13.39 -4.37 2.69
CA GLU A 64 -12.90 -4.52 4.08
C GLU A 64 -11.39 -4.25 4.18
N LEU A 65 -10.60 -4.81 3.27
CA LEU A 65 -9.15 -4.60 3.22
C LEU A 65 -8.80 -3.14 2.96
N PHE A 66 -9.46 -2.48 1.99
CA PHE A 66 -9.24 -1.06 1.68
C PHE A 66 -9.62 -0.14 2.83
N ALA A 67 -10.66 -0.48 3.58
CA ALA A 67 -10.99 0.26 4.79
C ALA A 67 -9.89 0.11 5.86
N MET A 68 -9.30 -1.08 6.02
CA MET A 68 -8.22 -1.29 6.99
C MET A 68 -6.93 -0.61 6.56
N ASP A 69 -6.55 -0.71 5.30
CA ASP A 69 -5.39 0.01 4.74
C ASP A 69 -5.55 1.53 4.89
N SER A 70 -6.77 2.05 4.68
CA SER A 70 -7.06 3.47 4.93
C SER A 70 -6.88 3.86 6.40
N ARG A 71 -7.33 3.04 7.34
CA ARG A 71 -7.15 3.30 8.78
C ARG A 71 -5.69 3.23 9.19
N GLN A 72 -4.96 2.22 8.71
CA GLN A 72 -3.55 2.06 9.01
C GLN A 72 -2.73 3.25 8.49
N PHE A 73 -3.04 3.77 7.30
CA PHE A 73 -2.40 4.97 6.78
C PHE A 73 -2.81 6.24 7.53
N LEU A 74 -4.06 6.34 8.02
CA LEU A 74 -4.46 7.45 8.89
C LEU A 74 -3.61 7.48 10.18
N SER A 75 -3.35 6.32 10.80
CA SER A 75 -2.46 6.23 11.96
C SER A 75 -1.03 6.71 11.65
N PHE A 76 -0.54 6.47 10.42
CA PHE A 76 0.74 7.03 9.95
C PHE A 76 0.68 8.57 9.86
N LEU A 77 -0.40 9.12 9.31
CA LEU A 77 -0.59 10.57 9.20
C LEU A 77 -0.73 11.25 10.57
N GLU A 78 -1.27 10.55 11.58
CA GLU A 78 -1.43 11.09 12.94
C GLU A 78 -0.09 11.29 13.67
N ILE A 79 0.91 10.45 13.40
CA ILE A 79 2.20 10.47 14.11
C ILE A 79 3.34 11.13 13.32
N THR A 80 3.07 11.60 12.11
CA THR A 80 4.07 12.24 11.23
C THR A 80 3.54 13.59 10.75
N GLU A 81 4.40 14.57 10.53
CA GLU A 81 4.00 15.89 10.02
C GLU A 81 5.09 16.56 9.17
N GLY A 82 4.71 17.63 8.46
CA GLY A 82 5.64 18.46 7.70
C GLY A 82 6.52 17.69 6.71
N ASP A 83 7.77 18.14 6.57
CA ASP A 83 8.76 17.54 5.67
C ASP A 83 9.16 16.11 6.10
N GLU A 84 9.17 15.84 7.41
CA GLU A 84 9.46 14.49 7.95
C GLU A 84 8.45 13.46 7.40
N ARG A 85 7.17 13.80 7.35
CA ARG A 85 6.14 12.92 6.78
C ARG A 85 6.47 12.56 5.34
N GLU A 86 6.90 13.52 4.52
CA GLU A 86 7.22 13.28 3.12
C GLU A 86 8.43 12.35 2.97
N ASP A 87 9.45 12.51 3.81
CA ASP A 87 10.61 11.61 3.87
C ASP A 87 10.24 10.19 4.35
N LEU A 88 9.17 10.06 5.15
CA LEU A 88 8.67 8.81 5.70
C LEU A 88 7.58 8.11 4.86
N ARG A 89 7.14 8.69 3.72
CA ARG A 89 6.18 8.02 2.83
C ARG A 89 6.75 6.79 2.14
N TRP A 90 7.97 6.87 1.61
CA TRP A 90 8.57 5.73 0.90
C TRP A 90 8.98 4.57 1.83
N PRO A 91 9.52 4.81 3.05
CA PRO A 91 9.76 3.72 4.00
C PRO A 91 8.45 3.09 4.46
N TRP A 92 7.40 3.89 4.69
CA TRP A 92 6.06 3.39 4.97
C TRP A 92 5.54 2.50 3.84
N ALA A 93 5.63 2.95 2.59
CA ALA A 93 5.19 2.19 1.42
C ALA A 93 5.90 0.82 1.30
N LEU A 94 7.22 0.77 1.55
CA LEU A 94 7.95 -0.51 1.57
C LEU A 94 7.45 -1.42 2.69
N LEU A 95 7.34 -0.88 3.89
CA LEU A 95 6.98 -1.63 5.09
C LEU A 95 5.55 -2.16 5.00
N SER A 96 4.58 -1.33 4.61
CA SER A 96 3.18 -1.74 4.46
C SER A 96 3.00 -2.78 3.36
N THR A 97 3.73 -2.64 2.24
CA THR A 97 3.71 -3.62 1.15
C THR A 97 4.29 -4.96 1.59
N ASP A 98 5.45 -4.97 2.27
CA ASP A 98 6.05 -6.20 2.80
C ASP A 98 5.16 -6.89 3.83
N ALA A 99 4.57 -6.10 4.74
CA ALA A 99 3.66 -6.60 5.77
C ALA A 99 2.39 -7.22 5.14
N LEU A 100 1.79 -6.54 4.16
CA LEU A 100 0.63 -7.03 3.43
C LEU A 100 0.95 -8.39 2.77
N LEU A 101 2.05 -8.49 2.03
CA LEU A 101 2.48 -9.76 1.43
C LEU A 101 2.67 -10.86 2.49
N THR A 102 3.25 -10.51 3.64
CA THR A 102 3.41 -11.45 4.76
C THR A 102 2.07 -11.93 5.32
N HIS A 103 1.08 -11.03 5.45
CA HIS A 103 -0.25 -11.39 5.94
C HIS A 103 -1.00 -12.33 5.00
N PHE A 104 -0.73 -12.26 3.71
CA PHE A 104 -1.23 -13.18 2.70
C PHE A 104 -0.38 -14.46 2.54
N GLY A 105 0.63 -14.65 3.40
CA GLY A 105 1.41 -15.90 3.44
C GLY A 105 2.53 -16.00 2.39
N TYR A 106 2.89 -14.90 1.73
CA TYR A 106 4.00 -14.91 0.77
C TYR A 106 5.34 -15.09 1.51
N ASP A 107 6.09 -16.12 1.14
CA ASP A 107 7.47 -16.28 1.57
C ASP A 107 8.41 -15.36 0.77
N ALA A 108 9.70 -15.34 1.14
CA ALA A 108 10.69 -14.48 0.47
C ALA A 108 10.84 -14.77 -1.04
N GLY A 109 10.62 -16.00 -1.47
CA GLY A 109 10.69 -16.39 -2.89
C GLY A 109 9.49 -15.89 -3.67
N ALA A 110 8.28 -16.14 -3.14
CA ALA A 110 7.02 -15.67 -3.71
C ALA A 110 6.97 -14.13 -3.75
N LYS A 111 7.39 -13.46 -2.68
CA LYS A 111 7.54 -11.99 -2.63
C LYS A 111 8.46 -11.49 -3.74
N TYR A 112 9.62 -12.12 -3.94
CA TYR A 112 10.55 -11.75 -5.02
C TYR A 112 9.93 -11.95 -6.41
N GLN A 113 9.26 -13.07 -6.66
CA GLN A 113 8.64 -13.37 -7.94
C GLN A 113 7.56 -12.35 -8.29
N LEU A 114 6.66 -12.03 -7.35
CA LEU A 114 5.61 -11.05 -7.56
C LEU A 114 6.18 -9.65 -7.81
N MET A 115 7.11 -9.19 -6.96
CA MET A 115 7.72 -7.86 -7.14
C MET A 115 8.49 -7.77 -8.46
N GLN A 116 9.17 -8.84 -8.88
CA GLN A 116 9.84 -8.88 -10.16
C GLN A 116 8.86 -8.79 -11.33
N ALA A 117 7.71 -9.46 -11.25
CA ALA A 117 6.69 -9.41 -12.30
C ALA A 117 6.13 -7.98 -12.46
N LEU A 118 5.75 -7.35 -11.33
CA LEU A 118 5.25 -5.97 -11.31
C LEU A 118 6.31 -4.96 -11.79
N GLN A 119 7.56 -5.12 -11.30
CA GLN A 119 8.70 -4.30 -11.72
C GLN A 119 8.95 -4.37 -13.24
N LYS A 120 8.88 -5.56 -13.85
CA LYS A 120 9.02 -5.72 -15.31
C LYS A 120 7.89 -5.05 -16.10
N GLN A 121 6.65 -5.14 -15.60
CA GLN A 121 5.51 -4.48 -16.25
C GLN A 121 5.69 -2.96 -16.28
N PHE A 122 6.07 -2.37 -15.14
CA PHE A 122 6.29 -0.93 -15.04
C PHE A 122 7.57 -0.49 -15.78
N ALA A 123 8.61 -1.30 -15.79
CA ALA A 123 9.80 -1.03 -16.58
C ALA A 123 9.47 -0.92 -18.08
N SER A 124 8.57 -1.76 -18.59
CA SER A 124 8.08 -1.66 -19.97
C SER A 124 7.31 -0.36 -20.22
N GLU A 125 6.39 -0.01 -19.31
CA GLU A 125 5.58 1.20 -19.38
C GLU A 125 6.42 2.48 -19.39
N PHE A 126 7.39 2.59 -18.47
CA PHE A 126 8.30 3.73 -18.37
C PHE A 126 9.44 3.67 -19.39
N ARG A 127 9.51 2.61 -20.22
CA ARG A 127 10.63 2.33 -21.13
C ARG A 127 11.97 2.41 -20.41
N ALA A 128 12.01 1.88 -19.18
CA ALA A 128 13.13 1.98 -18.28
C ALA A 128 14.37 1.35 -18.92
N ASP A 129 15.42 2.15 -19.05
CA ASP A 129 16.69 1.73 -19.60
C ASP A 129 17.71 1.42 -18.50
N LYS A 130 18.93 1.06 -18.91
CA LYS A 130 20.02 0.78 -17.98
C LYS A 130 20.38 1.98 -17.10
N ALA A 131 20.20 3.21 -17.59
CA ALA A 131 20.53 4.41 -16.84
C ALA A 131 19.52 4.66 -15.72
N MET A 132 18.23 4.48 -16.00
CA MET A 132 17.16 4.58 -15.00
C MET A 132 17.36 3.52 -13.90
N PHE A 133 17.57 2.26 -14.26
CA PHE A 133 17.86 1.22 -13.26
C PHE A 133 19.13 1.51 -12.45
N LYS A 134 20.16 2.11 -13.06
CA LYS A 134 21.37 2.52 -12.34
C LYS A 134 21.06 3.59 -11.28
N GLN A 135 20.22 4.56 -11.62
CA GLN A 135 19.79 5.60 -10.67
C GLN A 135 18.97 5.01 -9.52
N ILE A 136 17.98 4.16 -9.80
CA ILE A 136 17.16 3.52 -8.77
C ILE A 136 18.05 2.67 -7.84
N ASN A 137 18.97 1.88 -8.40
CA ASN A 137 19.91 1.08 -7.61
C ASN A 137 20.84 1.95 -6.75
N GLN A 138 21.27 3.11 -7.24
CA GLN A 138 22.07 4.03 -6.44
C GLN A 138 21.29 4.52 -5.21
N GLN A 139 20.04 4.93 -5.40
CA GLN A 139 19.15 5.38 -4.32
C GLN A 139 18.86 4.24 -3.33
N TYR A 140 18.56 3.03 -3.82
CA TYR A 140 18.41 1.84 -2.98
C TYR A 140 19.63 1.61 -2.09
N ASN A 141 20.84 1.69 -2.67
CA ASN A 141 22.08 1.48 -1.92
C ASN A 141 22.31 2.56 -0.85
N GLN A 142 21.95 3.81 -1.13
CA GLN A 142 22.01 4.91 -0.16
C GLN A 142 21.07 4.65 1.03
N HIS A 143 19.89 4.08 0.77
CA HIS A 143 18.87 3.81 1.80
C HIS A 143 18.90 2.40 2.39
N ARG A 144 19.88 1.57 1.99
CA ARG A 144 19.93 0.14 2.34
C ARG A 144 19.95 -0.11 3.85
N GLY A 145 20.55 0.78 4.63
CA GLY A 145 20.55 0.71 6.10
C GLY A 145 19.13 0.72 6.66
N LEU A 146 18.37 1.77 6.33
CA LEU A 146 16.98 1.95 6.75
C LEU A 146 16.06 0.84 6.22
N ILE A 147 16.25 0.41 4.97
CA ILE A 147 15.47 -0.70 4.39
C ILE A 147 15.65 -1.98 5.22
N ASN A 148 16.90 -2.32 5.57
CA ASN A 148 17.14 -3.50 6.43
C ASN A 148 16.60 -3.28 7.85
N GLU A 149 16.67 -2.06 8.39
CA GLU A 149 16.11 -1.73 9.69
C GLU A 149 14.61 -2.02 9.76
N LEU A 150 13.86 -1.62 8.73
CA LEU A 150 12.41 -1.78 8.69
C LEU A 150 11.95 -3.18 8.31
N LEU A 151 12.67 -3.87 7.40
CA LEU A 151 12.19 -5.10 6.79
C LEU A 151 12.86 -6.38 7.32
N ASP A 152 13.95 -6.29 8.09
CA ASP A 152 14.60 -7.48 8.63
C ASP A 152 13.87 -7.95 9.89
N PRO A 153 13.22 -9.13 9.88
CA PRO A 153 12.47 -9.62 11.03
C PRO A 153 13.36 -9.89 12.27
N LYS A 154 14.69 -9.93 12.11
CA LYS A 154 15.65 -10.10 13.21
C LYS A 154 15.98 -8.79 13.96
N ARG A 155 15.57 -7.64 13.43
CA ARG A 155 15.84 -6.34 14.04
C ARG A 155 14.77 -5.92 15.03
N ASP A 156 15.06 -4.83 15.73
CA ASP A 156 14.18 -4.27 16.75
C ASP A 156 12.81 -3.91 16.16
N GLN A 157 11.77 -4.55 16.69
CA GLN A 157 10.38 -4.33 16.27
C GLN A 157 9.73 -3.13 16.98
N GLN A 158 10.48 -2.39 17.80
CA GLN A 158 10.00 -1.19 18.49
C GLN A 158 9.99 0.07 17.62
N HIS A 159 10.43 -0.01 16.36
CA HIS A 159 10.33 1.14 15.44
C HIS A 159 8.86 1.63 15.36
N PRO A 160 8.57 2.94 15.48
CA PRO A 160 7.20 3.47 15.52
C PRO A 160 6.34 3.01 14.34
N LEU A 161 6.90 3.05 13.12
CA LEU A 161 6.20 2.57 11.91
C LEU A 161 5.86 1.06 11.98
N ILE A 162 6.76 0.22 12.50
CA ILE A 162 6.51 -1.22 12.66
C ILE A 162 5.38 -1.44 13.66
N THR A 163 5.36 -0.66 14.75
CA THR A 163 4.30 -0.73 15.76
C THR A 163 2.93 -0.44 15.15
N LEU A 164 2.80 0.58 14.29
CA LEU A 164 1.55 0.87 13.57
C LEU A 164 1.10 -0.30 12.67
N ILE A 165 2.03 -1.01 12.03
CA ILE A 165 1.71 -2.20 11.23
C ILE A 165 1.16 -3.32 12.12
N ILE A 166 1.83 -3.58 13.25
CA ILE A 166 1.46 -4.66 14.17
C ILE A 166 0.07 -4.44 14.76
N GLN A 167 -0.30 -3.21 15.09
CA GLN A 167 -1.61 -2.87 15.69
C GLN A 167 -2.81 -3.38 14.88
N HIS A 168 -2.72 -3.36 13.54
CA HIS A 168 -3.81 -3.79 12.65
C HIS A 168 -3.66 -5.21 12.11
N THR A 169 -2.53 -5.87 12.38
CA THR A 169 -2.19 -7.21 11.86
C THR A 169 -3.27 -8.27 12.11
N PRO A 170 -3.89 -8.40 13.31
CA PRO A 170 -4.89 -9.44 13.54
C PRO A 170 -6.09 -9.33 12.59
N VAL A 171 -6.65 -8.13 12.44
CA VAL A 171 -7.81 -7.88 11.57
C VAL A 171 -7.45 -8.10 10.09
N ILE A 172 -6.28 -7.64 9.65
CA ILE A 172 -5.84 -7.85 8.27
C ILE A 172 -5.64 -9.34 7.98
N LYS A 173 -5.11 -10.13 8.93
CA LYS A 173 -4.97 -11.58 8.78
C LYS A 173 -6.32 -12.30 8.67
N GLU A 174 -7.34 -11.86 9.41
CA GLU A 174 -8.68 -12.41 9.28
C GLU A 174 -9.26 -12.14 7.87
N ILE A 175 -9.10 -10.91 7.36
CA ILE A 175 -9.52 -10.56 6.00
C ILE A 175 -8.74 -11.36 4.95
N ALA A 176 -7.42 -11.49 5.13
CA ALA A 176 -6.56 -12.27 4.25
C ALA A 176 -7.02 -13.74 4.19
N ALA A 177 -7.37 -14.35 5.33
CA ALA A 177 -7.89 -15.71 5.36
C ALA A 177 -9.21 -15.87 4.58
N LYS A 178 -10.14 -14.90 4.67
CA LYS A 178 -11.38 -14.90 3.87
C LYS A 178 -11.07 -14.86 2.37
N ILE A 179 -10.14 -14.01 1.95
CA ILE A 179 -9.74 -13.85 0.54
C ILE A 179 -9.04 -15.12 0.04
N LEU A 180 -8.09 -15.68 0.80
CA LEU A 180 -7.38 -16.91 0.45
C LEU A 180 -8.33 -18.09 0.23
N ASN A 181 -9.32 -18.22 1.11
CA ASN A 181 -10.38 -19.22 0.96
C ASN A 181 -11.22 -18.98 -0.31
N ALA A 182 -11.62 -17.73 -0.58
CA ALA A 182 -12.43 -17.39 -1.75
C ALA A 182 -11.70 -17.60 -3.09
N VAL A 183 -10.38 -17.45 -3.14
CA VAL A 183 -9.58 -17.76 -4.33
C VAL A 183 -9.18 -19.25 -4.43
N ASN A 184 -9.70 -20.11 -3.56
CA ASN A 184 -9.38 -21.54 -3.51
C ASN A 184 -7.86 -21.83 -3.46
N ASN A 185 -7.08 -20.97 -2.79
CA ASN A 185 -5.62 -21.05 -2.75
C ASN A 185 -4.94 -21.03 -4.14
N SER A 186 -5.59 -20.47 -5.17
CA SER A 186 -4.98 -20.27 -6.49
C SER A 186 -3.96 -19.14 -6.43
N GLN A 187 -2.66 -19.48 -6.52
CA GLN A 187 -1.57 -18.51 -6.44
C GLN A 187 -1.67 -17.44 -7.55
N GLY A 188 -1.98 -17.81 -8.78
CA GLY A 188 -2.08 -16.86 -9.89
C GLY A 188 -3.25 -15.88 -9.73
N ALA A 189 -4.39 -16.33 -9.19
CA ALA A 189 -5.50 -15.45 -8.87
C ALA A 189 -5.13 -14.49 -7.73
N LEU A 190 -4.44 -15.00 -6.70
CA LEU A 190 -3.96 -14.21 -5.58
C LEU A 190 -2.96 -13.14 -6.03
N ASP A 191 -1.98 -13.49 -6.88
CA ASP A 191 -0.99 -12.55 -7.40
C ASP A 191 -1.63 -11.36 -8.13
N ASN A 192 -2.68 -11.60 -8.92
CA ASN A 192 -3.44 -10.55 -9.61
C ASN A 192 -4.17 -9.62 -8.62
N LEU A 193 -4.76 -10.19 -7.56
CA LEU A 193 -5.39 -9.42 -6.49
C LEU A 193 -4.35 -8.59 -5.72
N MET A 194 -3.21 -9.20 -5.38
CA MET A 194 -2.13 -8.55 -4.65
C MET A 194 -1.57 -7.34 -5.41
N GLY A 195 -1.34 -7.47 -6.72
CA GLY A 195 -0.96 -6.31 -7.54
C GLY A 195 -1.97 -5.17 -7.47
N SER A 196 -3.26 -5.49 -7.45
CA SER A 196 -4.34 -4.51 -7.30
C SER A 196 -4.38 -3.88 -5.91
N TYR A 197 -4.19 -4.67 -4.85
CA TYR A 197 -4.21 -4.17 -3.47
C TYR A 197 -3.01 -3.28 -3.16
N ILE A 198 -1.82 -3.68 -3.61
CA ILE A 198 -0.60 -2.88 -3.45
C ILE A 198 -0.74 -1.57 -4.21
N HIS A 199 -1.20 -1.61 -5.47
CA HIS A 199 -1.47 -0.40 -6.25
C HIS A 199 -2.39 0.59 -5.50
N MET A 200 -3.49 0.09 -4.94
CA MET A 200 -4.43 0.93 -4.18
C MET A 200 -3.85 1.46 -2.87
N SER A 201 -2.93 0.72 -2.21
CA SER A 201 -2.21 1.19 -1.03
C SER A 201 -1.21 2.29 -1.40
N LEU A 202 -0.41 2.09 -2.46
CA LEU A 202 0.60 3.06 -2.89
C LEU A 202 0.00 4.36 -3.44
N ASN A 203 -1.15 4.29 -4.14
CA ASN A 203 -1.92 5.47 -4.54
C ASN A 203 -2.40 6.31 -3.34
N ARG A 204 -2.62 5.69 -2.18
CA ARG A 204 -3.01 6.38 -0.95
C ARG A 204 -1.79 7.02 -0.27
N VAL A 205 -0.62 6.41 -0.40
CA VAL A 205 0.62 6.89 0.21
C VAL A 205 1.24 8.06 -0.55
N PHE A 206 1.27 8.06 -1.89
CA PHE A 206 1.96 9.09 -2.67
C PHE A 206 1.02 10.13 -3.26
N LEU A 207 1.31 11.41 -3.04
CA LEU A 207 0.47 12.53 -3.49
C LEU A 207 0.73 12.94 -4.95
N SER A 208 1.96 12.78 -5.41
CA SER A 208 2.40 13.11 -6.76
C SER A 208 3.08 11.91 -7.41
N GLU A 209 2.96 11.79 -8.72
CA GLU A 209 3.61 10.73 -9.52
C GLU A 209 3.50 9.31 -8.91
N PRO A 210 2.31 8.88 -8.42
CA PRO A 210 2.19 7.62 -7.67
C PRO A 210 2.66 6.40 -8.47
N ARG A 211 2.50 6.43 -9.79
CA ARG A 211 2.98 5.38 -10.72
C ARG A 211 4.49 5.23 -10.74
N LEU A 212 5.23 6.35 -10.68
CA LEU A 212 6.69 6.32 -10.66
C LEU A 212 7.20 5.83 -9.31
N HIS A 213 6.60 6.31 -8.21
CA HIS A 213 6.92 5.80 -6.88
C HIS A 213 6.61 4.32 -6.75
N GLU A 214 5.48 3.84 -7.28
CA GLU A 214 5.12 2.43 -7.33
C GLU A 214 6.20 1.58 -8.03
N PHE A 215 6.73 2.06 -9.17
CA PHE A 215 7.85 1.39 -9.84
C PHE A 215 9.10 1.30 -8.95
N VAL A 216 9.47 2.39 -8.28
CA VAL A 216 10.63 2.44 -7.38
C VAL A 216 10.45 1.50 -6.18
N ILE A 217 9.26 1.46 -5.57
CA ILE A 217 8.94 0.55 -4.47
C ILE A 217 9.05 -0.91 -4.90
N TYR A 218 8.55 -1.27 -6.09
CA TYR A 218 8.71 -2.63 -6.63
C TYR A 218 10.18 -2.99 -6.85
N ASP A 219 10.99 -2.07 -7.38
CA ASP A 219 12.43 -2.31 -7.60
C ASP A 219 13.21 -2.46 -6.28
N TYR A 220 12.90 -1.63 -5.28
CA TYR A 220 13.51 -1.71 -3.95
C TYR A 220 13.20 -3.02 -3.25
N LEU A 221 11.93 -3.44 -3.23
CA LEU A 221 11.52 -4.72 -2.64
C LEU A 221 12.12 -5.91 -3.41
N CYS A 222 12.15 -5.85 -4.74
CA CYS A 222 12.82 -6.85 -5.57
C CYS A 222 14.31 -6.99 -5.19
N SER A 223 15.03 -5.87 -5.05
CA SER A 223 16.43 -5.83 -4.65
C SER A 223 16.67 -6.36 -3.23
N TYR A 224 15.78 -6.01 -2.30
CA TYR A 224 15.80 -6.50 -0.92
C TYR A 224 15.59 -8.02 -0.85
N TYR A 225 14.51 -8.54 -1.45
CA TYR A 225 14.19 -9.96 -1.43
C TYR A 225 15.22 -10.80 -2.17
N ARG A 226 15.76 -10.32 -3.29
CA ARG A 226 16.87 -11.00 -4.00
C ARG A 226 18.09 -11.19 -3.11
N SER A 227 18.41 -10.17 -2.32
CA SER A 227 19.54 -10.20 -1.37
C SER A 227 19.25 -11.15 -0.21
N ALA A 228 18.04 -11.13 0.33
CA ALA A 228 17.61 -12.04 1.40
C ALA A 228 17.59 -13.51 0.96
N PHE A 229 17.11 -13.78 -0.26
CA PHE A 229 17.07 -15.13 -0.85
C PHE A 229 18.47 -15.71 -1.03
N LYS A 230 19.41 -14.92 -1.58
CA LYS A 230 20.81 -15.35 -1.76
C LYS A 230 21.53 -15.65 -0.44
N ARG A 231 21.18 -14.95 0.65
CA ARG A 231 21.74 -15.22 1.98
C ARG A 231 21.23 -16.55 2.57
N LYS A 232 20.00 -16.96 2.26
CA LYS A 232 19.45 -18.26 2.69
C LYS A 232 19.96 -19.44 1.85
N SER A 233 20.37 -19.22 0.61
CA SER A 233 20.85 -20.26 -0.31
C SER A 233 22.35 -20.56 -0.22
N VAL A 234 23.12 -19.79 0.55
CA VAL A 234 24.52 -20.08 0.85
C VAL A 234 24.53 -20.72 2.26
N PRO A 235 24.86 -22.02 2.41
CA PRO A 235 25.07 -22.59 3.73
C PRO A 235 26.23 -21.83 4.39
N ASP A 236 26.07 -21.48 5.66
CA ASP A 236 27.18 -20.98 6.46
C ASP A 236 28.36 -21.95 6.29
N ARG A 237 29.45 -21.47 5.70
CA ARG A 237 30.70 -22.21 5.66
C ARG A 237 31.32 -22.05 7.03
N GLU A 238 31.09 -23.03 7.90
CA GLU A 238 32.02 -23.36 8.98
C GLU A 238 33.33 -23.93 8.40
#